data_AF-A0A964ETX4-F1
#
_entry.id   AF-A0A964ETX4-F1
#
_cell.length_a   1.000
_cell.length_b   1.000
_cell.length_c   1.000
_cell.angle_alpha   90.00
_cell.angle_beta   90.00
_cell.angle_gamma   90.00
#
_symmetry.space_group_name_H-M   'P 1'
#
loop_
_entity.id
_entity.type
_entity.pdbx_description
1 polymer ?
#
loop_
_entity_poly.entity_id
_entity_poly.type
_entity_poly.pdbx_seq_one_letter_code
_entity_poly.pdbx_strand_id
1 'polypeptide(L)'
;MMRVEMPDIGPALALLILLVPWWGCARSSDEPTPARARTPAGGASKPTAPAVPDAPAPSRPEAQPEKVQVSLEDSLKQLLGIPDTFEASLVVVGRERMDSASAKRAVVRATVPEGLSREELVNNIKSLAAKELLRAGGAGSLGAVGVFVYRDAAEAGGAYSVARADFAPHGDWAAANDEAPITDWKLDYDIVDSYFKPLPALIEAGASVRFVETAMLSDDPDSAMDENRVVDARKGQKATVVKSLREHLSGGLYSVQYYVRLEMKRKTYEGWVDAGSLEVNE
;
A
#
# COMPACT_ATOMS: atom_id res chain seq x y z
N MET A 1 -40.01 13.12 43.61
CA MET A 1 -39.75 12.06 42.62
C MET A 1 -40.63 12.34 41.41
N MET A 2 -40.05 12.92 40.36
CA MET A 2 -40.66 13.07 39.04
C MET A 2 -39.56 12.77 38.04
N ARG A 3 -39.75 11.70 37.26
CA ARG A 3 -38.87 11.25 36.18
C ARG A 3 -39.40 11.91 34.91
N VAL A 4 -38.59 12.74 34.26
CA VAL A 4 -38.87 13.27 32.92
C VAL A 4 -37.97 12.48 31.97
N GLU A 5 -38.59 11.69 31.10
CA GLU A 5 -37.92 11.00 30.00
C GLU A 5 -37.63 12.00 28.88
N MET A 6 -36.38 12.05 28.41
CA MET A 6 -36.00 12.74 27.18
C MET A 6 -36.01 11.77 26.00
N PRO A 7 -36.44 12.20 24.80
CA PRO A 7 -36.39 11.37 23.61
C PRO A 7 -34.97 11.28 23.03
N ASP A 8 -34.68 10.08 22.55
CA ASP A 8 -33.49 9.67 21.81
C ASP A 8 -33.47 10.37 20.44
N ILE A 9 -32.43 11.18 20.19
CA ILE A 9 -32.17 11.80 18.88
C ILE A 9 -30.76 11.39 18.47
N GLY A 10 -30.68 10.35 17.64
CA GLY A 10 -29.42 9.88 17.07
C GLY A 10 -28.80 10.89 16.10
N PRO A 11 -27.46 10.86 15.90
CA PRO A 11 -26.80 11.74 14.96
C PRO A 11 -26.94 11.23 13.53
N ALA A 12 -27.92 11.78 12.81
CA ALA A 12 -27.87 11.89 11.36
C ALA A 12 -26.93 13.05 11.01
N LEU A 13 -25.72 12.74 10.53
CA LEU A 13 -24.81 13.74 9.99
C LEU A 13 -24.53 13.44 8.51
N ALA A 14 -24.97 14.40 7.71
CA ALA A 14 -24.99 14.41 6.27
C ALA A 14 -23.58 14.49 5.69
N LEU A 15 -23.23 13.54 4.81
CA LEU A 15 -22.08 13.68 3.93
C LEU A 15 -22.54 14.36 2.62
N LEU A 16 -22.17 15.63 2.48
CA LEU A 16 -22.41 16.43 1.29
C LEU A 16 -21.42 15.98 0.19
N ILE A 17 -21.88 15.16 -0.75
CA ILE A 17 -21.11 14.76 -1.94
C ILE A 17 -21.12 15.93 -2.94
N LEU A 18 -19.96 16.55 -3.15
CA LEU A 18 -19.75 17.48 -4.26
C LEU A 18 -19.68 16.71 -5.59
N LEU A 19 -20.78 16.72 -6.33
CA LEU A 19 -20.84 16.36 -7.74
C LEU A 19 -20.23 17.49 -8.58
N VAL A 20 -19.12 17.21 -9.26
CA VAL A 20 -18.64 18.05 -10.38
C VAL A 20 -19.31 17.55 -11.66
N PRO A 21 -20.02 18.42 -12.42
CA PRO A 21 -20.62 18.02 -13.69
C PRO A 21 -19.59 18.08 -14.81
N TRP A 22 -19.38 16.97 -15.50
CA TRP A 22 -18.65 16.93 -16.76
C TRP A 22 -19.67 17.02 -17.91
N TRP A 23 -19.99 18.25 -18.31
CA TRP A 23 -20.36 18.56 -19.70
C TRP A 23 -19.05 18.59 -20.49
N GLY A 24 -18.86 18.04 -21.68
CA GLY A 24 -19.77 17.63 -22.73
C GLY A 24 -19.05 18.00 -24.04
N CYS A 25 -18.96 17.09 -25.00
CA CYS A 25 -18.77 17.42 -26.41
C CYS A 25 -19.23 16.25 -27.27
N ALA A 26 -20.37 16.46 -27.92
CA ALA A 26 -20.89 15.66 -29.01
C ALA A 26 -20.08 15.88 -30.31
N ARG A 27 -19.95 14.84 -31.12
CA ARG A 27 -19.84 14.86 -32.59
C ARG A 27 -20.13 13.45 -33.10
N SER A 28 -21.34 13.22 -33.59
CA SER A 28 -21.81 13.33 -34.99
C SER A 28 -21.41 12.15 -35.86
N SER A 29 -22.44 11.40 -36.22
CA SER A 29 -22.68 10.58 -37.40
C SER A 29 -21.62 10.63 -38.51
N ASP A 30 -21.23 9.46 -39.03
CA ASP A 30 -21.65 9.02 -40.37
C ASP A 30 -21.10 7.61 -40.70
N GLU A 31 -22.01 6.72 -41.11
CA GLU A 31 -21.72 5.51 -41.90
C GLU A 31 -21.14 5.90 -43.28
N PRO A 32 -20.32 5.06 -43.93
CA PRO A 32 -20.91 4.12 -44.89
C PRO A 32 -20.23 2.75 -44.99
N THR A 33 -21.06 1.72 -45.23
CA THR A 33 -20.70 0.44 -45.87
C THR A 33 -20.59 0.65 -47.39
N PRO A 34 -19.56 0.12 -48.08
CA PRO A 34 -19.75 -1.06 -48.98
C PRO A 34 -18.45 -1.93 -49.03
N ALA A 35 -18.28 -3.08 -49.68
CA ALA A 35 -18.95 -3.78 -50.77
C ALA A 35 -18.54 -5.27 -50.77
N ARG A 36 -19.34 -6.10 -51.43
CA ARG A 36 -19.03 -7.48 -51.89
C ARG A 36 -17.95 -7.51 -53.00
N ALA A 37 -17.11 -8.54 -53.00
CA ALA A 37 -16.56 -9.20 -54.21
C ALA A 37 -16.23 -10.67 -53.84
N ARG A 38 -17.00 -11.67 -54.28
CA ARG A 38 -16.89 -12.48 -55.51
C ARG A 38 -15.51 -13.15 -55.77
N THR A 39 -15.59 -14.48 -55.74
CA THR A 39 -14.67 -15.59 -56.12
C THR A 39 -14.03 -15.44 -57.52
N PRO A 40 -12.93 -16.16 -57.83
CA PRO A 40 -13.10 -17.49 -58.43
C PRO A 40 -12.01 -18.54 -58.09
N ALA A 41 -12.34 -19.77 -58.47
CA ALA A 41 -11.53 -20.98 -58.42
C ALA A 41 -10.39 -21.04 -59.46
N GLY A 42 -9.38 -21.84 -59.16
CA GLY A 42 -8.35 -22.40 -60.05
C GLY A 42 -7.41 -23.23 -59.17
N GLY A 43 -7.07 -24.49 -59.44
CA GLY A 43 -6.94 -25.18 -60.71
C GLY A 43 -5.49 -25.62 -60.85
N ALA A 44 -5.23 -26.90 -60.54
CA ALA A 44 -4.13 -27.76 -60.99
C ALA A 44 -2.67 -27.23 -60.96
N SER A 45 -1.79 -27.97 -60.27
CA SER A 45 -0.79 -28.82 -60.95
C SER A 45 0.15 -29.47 -59.92
N LYS A 46 0.33 -30.77 -60.05
CA LYS A 46 1.24 -31.61 -59.28
C LYS A 46 2.57 -31.67 -60.04
N PRO A 47 3.69 -31.12 -59.55
CA PRO A 47 4.98 -31.34 -60.16
C PRO A 47 5.55 -32.69 -59.71
N THR A 48 5.87 -33.52 -60.68
CA THR A 48 6.67 -34.74 -60.53
C THR A 48 8.07 -34.37 -60.05
N ALA A 49 8.48 -34.88 -58.90
CA ALA A 49 9.83 -34.70 -58.38
C ALA A 49 10.86 -35.51 -59.19
N PRO A 50 12.07 -34.98 -59.43
CA PRO A 50 13.17 -35.70 -60.06
C PRO A 50 13.83 -36.69 -59.09
N ALA A 51 14.53 -37.65 -59.68
CA ALA A 51 15.25 -38.73 -59.02
C ALA A 51 16.29 -38.22 -57.99
N VAL A 52 16.31 -38.91 -56.86
CA VAL A 52 17.22 -38.76 -55.71
C VAL A 52 18.65 -39.16 -56.12
N PRO A 53 19.65 -38.30 -55.94
CA PRO A 53 21.04 -38.72 -55.80
C PRO A 53 21.35 -39.05 -54.33
N ASP A 54 22.16 -40.09 -54.13
CA ASP A 54 22.52 -40.69 -52.85
C ASP A 54 22.87 -39.67 -51.75
N ALA A 55 22.22 -39.85 -50.60
CA ALA A 55 22.45 -39.05 -49.41
C ALA A 55 23.87 -39.31 -48.84
N PRO A 56 24.68 -38.27 -48.57
CA PRO A 56 25.89 -38.42 -47.79
C PRO A 56 25.57 -38.83 -46.35
N ALA A 57 26.47 -39.62 -45.76
CA ALA A 57 26.35 -40.21 -44.43
C ALA A 57 25.88 -39.20 -43.36
N PRO A 58 25.02 -39.61 -42.41
CA PRO A 58 24.49 -38.71 -41.40
C PRO A 58 25.61 -38.18 -40.51
N SER A 59 25.86 -36.87 -40.61
CA SER A 59 26.66 -36.13 -39.64
C SER A 59 26.09 -36.37 -38.24
N ARG A 60 26.99 -36.75 -37.33
CA ARG A 60 26.72 -36.93 -35.89
C ARG A 60 25.88 -35.76 -35.37
N PRO A 61 24.74 -35.98 -34.70
CA PRO A 61 23.93 -34.90 -34.18
C PRO A 61 24.76 -34.13 -33.16
N GLU A 62 25.14 -32.89 -33.50
CA GLU A 62 25.60 -31.91 -32.53
C GLU A 62 24.48 -31.74 -31.51
N ALA A 63 24.80 -31.99 -30.24
CA ALA A 63 23.87 -31.76 -29.14
C ALA A 63 23.48 -30.28 -29.17
N GLN A 64 22.22 -30.00 -29.52
CA GLN A 64 21.67 -28.65 -29.43
C GLN A 64 21.75 -28.21 -27.97
N PRO A 65 22.27 -27.00 -27.67
CA PRO A 65 22.31 -26.50 -26.31
C PRO A 65 20.90 -26.49 -25.75
N GLU A 66 20.72 -27.19 -24.64
CA GLU A 66 19.48 -27.29 -23.89
C GLU A 66 19.04 -25.85 -23.57
N LYS A 67 17.95 -25.38 -24.21
CA LYS A 67 17.37 -24.07 -23.91
C LYS A 67 16.86 -24.14 -22.48
N VAL A 68 17.64 -23.63 -21.54
CA VAL A 68 17.23 -23.45 -20.15
C VAL A 68 15.99 -22.54 -20.16
N GLN A 69 14.82 -23.13 -19.96
CA GLN A 69 13.57 -22.40 -19.77
C GLN A 69 13.66 -21.72 -18.41
N VAL A 70 14.02 -20.44 -18.41
CA VAL A 70 13.98 -19.60 -17.20
C VAL A 70 12.51 -19.45 -16.80
N SER A 71 12.19 -19.72 -15.53
CA SER A 71 10.81 -19.60 -15.06
C SER A 71 10.36 -18.13 -15.12
N LEU A 72 9.05 -17.88 -15.25
CA LEU A 72 8.51 -16.52 -15.20
C LEU A 72 8.85 -15.83 -13.87
N GLU A 73 8.86 -16.58 -12.77
CA GLU A 73 9.23 -16.07 -11.46
C GLU A 73 10.68 -15.56 -11.45
N ASP A 74 11.62 -16.35 -11.95
CA ASP A 74 13.03 -15.96 -12.03
C ASP A 74 13.23 -14.76 -12.95
N SER A 75 12.48 -14.72 -14.06
CA SER A 75 12.49 -13.58 -14.99
C SER A 75 12.01 -12.29 -14.31
N LEU A 76 10.97 -12.37 -13.48
CA LEU A 76 10.45 -11.22 -12.72
C LEU A 76 11.41 -10.78 -11.61
N LYS A 77 12.03 -11.74 -10.90
CA LYS A 77 13.06 -11.43 -9.90
C LYS A 77 14.25 -10.73 -10.55
N GLN A 78 14.71 -11.22 -11.69
CA GLN A 78 15.80 -10.61 -12.44
C GLN A 78 15.43 -9.21 -12.95
N LEU A 79 14.22 -9.04 -13.53
CA LEU A 79 13.73 -7.75 -14.02
C LEU A 79 13.66 -6.69 -12.92
N LEU A 80 13.14 -7.07 -11.75
CA LEU A 80 12.99 -6.17 -10.61
C LEU A 80 14.27 -6.04 -9.77
N GLY A 81 15.30 -6.84 -10.05
CA GLY A 81 16.52 -6.90 -9.25
C GLY A 81 16.24 -7.27 -7.80
N ILE A 82 15.45 -8.33 -7.58
CA ILE A 82 15.20 -8.90 -6.26
C ILE A 82 16.31 -9.93 -5.96
N PRO A 83 17.03 -9.83 -4.83
CA PRO A 83 18.05 -10.83 -4.48
C PRO A 83 17.44 -12.23 -4.31
N ASP A 84 18.13 -13.27 -4.78
CA ASP A 84 17.61 -14.66 -4.70
C ASP A 84 17.41 -15.14 -3.27
N THR A 85 18.18 -14.60 -2.32
CA THR A 85 18.10 -14.91 -0.89
C THR A 85 17.13 -14.00 -0.13
N PHE A 86 16.42 -13.10 -0.82
CA PHE A 86 15.55 -12.14 -0.17
C PHE A 86 14.23 -12.78 0.27
N GLU A 87 13.91 -12.65 1.56
CA GLU A 87 12.63 -13.07 2.13
C GLU A 87 11.77 -11.84 2.45
N ALA A 88 10.62 -11.73 1.80
CA ALA A 88 9.68 -10.64 2.04
C ALA A 88 9.04 -10.74 3.43
N SER A 89 8.97 -9.62 4.14
CA SER A 89 8.41 -9.48 5.49
C SER A 89 7.10 -8.68 5.54
N LEU A 90 6.64 -8.14 4.41
CA LEU A 90 5.33 -7.50 4.29
C LEU A 90 4.17 -8.48 4.54
N VAL A 91 3.11 -7.99 5.19
CA VAL A 91 1.85 -8.72 5.40
C VAL A 91 0.75 -8.08 4.55
N VAL A 92 0.14 -8.85 3.66
CA VAL A 92 -0.95 -8.32 2.82
C VAL A 92 -2.24 -8.20 3.63
N VAL A 93 -2.82 -7.00 3.65
CA VAL A 93 -4.03 -6.65 4.40
C VAL A 93 -5.24 -6.36 3.51
N GLY A 94 -5.04 -6.13 2.21
CA GLY A 94 -6.12 -5.87 1.27
C GLY A 94 -5.75 -6.15 -0.18
N ARG A 95 -6.75 -6.52 -0.98
CA ARG A 95 -6.62 -6.72 -2.43
C ARG A 95 -7.88 -6.24 -3.12
N GLU A 96 -7.71 -5.45 -4.17
CA GLU A 96 -8.80 -4.86 -4.93
C GLU A 96 -8.52 -5.03 -6.43
N ARG A 97 -9.58 -5.34 -7.19
CA ARG A 97 -9.55 -5.34 -8.66
C ARG A 97 -10.04 -3.98 -9.15
N MET A 98 -9.25 -3.36 -10.02
CA MET A 98 -9.54 -2.06 -10.61
C MET A 98 -9.63 -2.20 -12.14
N ASP A 99 -10.40 -3.21 -12.56
CA ASP A 99 -10.54 -3.54 -13.96
C ASP A 99 -11.42 -2.51 -14.68
N SER A 100 -11.04 -2.21 -15.91
CA SER A 100 -11.75 -1.32 -16.81
C SER A 100 -11.88 -2.00 -18.17
N ALA A 101 -12.70 -1.43 -19.06
CA ALA A 101 -12.84 -1.94 -20.42
C ALA A 101 -11.51 -1.96 -21.20
N SER A 102 -10.56 -1.08 -20.86
CA SER A 102 -9.30 -0.90 -21.57
C SER A 102 -8.08 -1.54 -20.89
N ALA A 103 -8.15 -1.91 -19.61
CA ALA A 103 -7.04 -2.52 -18.90
C ALA A 103 -7.49 -3.22 -17.61
N LYS A 104 -6.82 -4.33 -17.31
CA LYS A 104 -6.96 -5.08 -16.06
C LYS A 104 -5.96 -4.57 -15.04
N ARG A 105 -6.39 -4.27 -13.82
CA ARG A 105 -5.49 -3.72 -12.79
C ARG A 105 -5.77 -4.35 -11.43
N ALA A 106 -4.73 -4.40 -10.60
CA ALA A 106 -4.85 -4.83 -9.22
C ALA A 106 -4.22 -3.81 -8.28
N VAL A 107 -4.87 -3.54 -7.15
CA VAL A 107 -4.27 -2.83 -6.02
C VAL A 107 -4.09 -3.82 -4.89
N VAL A 108 -2.89 -3.85 -4.32
CA VAL A 108 -2.57 -4.63 -3.13
C VAL A 108 -2.13 -3.70 -2.01
N ARG A 109 -2.66 -3.96 -0.82
CA ARG A 109 -2.39 -3.19 0.39
C ARG A 109 -1.66 -4.08 1.37
N ALA A 110 -0.55 -3.62 1.91
CA ALA A 110 0.27 -4.40 2.84
C ALA A 110 0.76 -3.56 4.01
N THR A 111 1.01 -4.21 5.14
CA THR A 111 1.73 -3.63 6.27
C THR A 111 3.17 -4.09 6.26
N VAL A 112 4.06 -3.26 6.81
CA VAL A 112 5.49 -3.53 6.91
C VAL A 112 5.93 -3.55 8.37
N PRO A 113 6.87 -4.43 8.77
CA PRO A 113 7.50 -4.32 10.08
C PRO A 113 8.25 -2.98 10.22
N GLU A 114 8.47 -2.56 11.46
CA GLU A 114 9.29 -1.39 11.74
C GLU A 114 10.78 -1.69 11.50
N GLY A 115 11.57 -0.63 11.27
CA GLY A 115 13.03 -0.72 11.26
C GLY A 115 13.66 -1.27 9.98
N LEU A 116 12.89 -1.46 8.89
CA LEU A 116 13.49 -1.82 7.61
C LEU A 116 14.37 -0.68 7.09
N SER A 117 15.50 -1.04 6.52
CA SER A 117 16.26 -0.15 5.65
C SER A 117 15.45 0.19 4.39
N ARG A 118 15.85 1.27 3.72
CA ARG A 118 15.22 1.67 2.45
C ARG A 118 15.31 0.57 1.39
N GLU A 119 16.44 -0.12 1.33
CA GLU A 119 16.66 -1.21 0.38
C GLU A 119 15.73 -2.40 0.68
N GLU A 120 15.62 -2.81 1.94
CA GLU A 120 14.71 -3.89 2.35
C GLU A 120 13.25 -3.55 2.07
N LEU A 121 12.82 -2.30 2.30
CA LEU A 121 11.48 -1.84 1.97
C LEU A 121 11.20 -1.94 0.46
N VAL A 122 12.14 -1.47 -0.37
CA VAL A 122 12.01 -1.52 -1.83
C VAL A 122 11.97 -2.97 -2.33
N ASN A 123 12.84 -3.85 -1.81
CA ASN A 123 12.85 -5.26 -2.19
C ASN A 123 11.57 -5.99 -1.76
N ASN A 124 10.99 -5.59 -0.63
CA ASN A 124 9.68 -6.02 -0.19
C ASN A 124 8.57 -5.62 -1.18
N ILE A 125 8.53 -4.35 -1.59
CA ILE A 125 7.56 -3.83 -2.57
C ILE A 125 7.70 -4.55 -3.91
N LYS A 126 8.92 -4.70 -4.44
CA LYS A 126 9.21 -5.45 -5.67
C LYS A 126 8.69 -6.87 -5.59
N SER A 127 9.01 -7.57 -4.49
CA SER A 127 8.57 -8.94 -4.27
C SER A 127 7.05 -9.07 -4.23
N LEU A 128 6.37 -8.10 -3.61
CA LEU A 128 4.91 -8.09 -3.56
C LEU A 128 4.29 -7.84 -4.94
N ALA A 129 4.81 -6.89 -5.71
CA ALA A 129 4.36 -6.63 -7.08
C ALA A 129 4.51 -7.86 -7.98
N ALA A 130 5.67 -8.53 -7.92
CA ALA A 130 5.92 -9.78 -8.66
C ALA A 130 4.94 -10.89 -8.27
N LYS A 131 4.72 -11.09 -6.96
CA LYS A 131 3.78 -12.09 -6.44
C LYS A 131 2.35 -11.84 -6.93
N GLU A 132 1.90 -10.59 -6.95
CA GLU A 132 0.55 -10.28 -7.42
C GLU A 132 0.38 -10.50 -8.94
N LEU A 133 1.40 -10.20 -9.75
CA LEU A 133 1.37 -10.52 -11.18
C LEU A 133 1.34 -12.03 -11.42
N LEU A 134 2.17 -12.81 -10.71
CA LEU A 134 2.17 -14.27 -10.78
C LEU A 134 0.81 -14.86 -10.36
N ARG A 135 0.23 -14.35 -9.26
CA ARG A 135 -1.08 -14.77 -8.75
C ARG A 135 -2.20 -14.54 -9.75
N ALA A 136 -2.11 -13.49 -10.57
CA ALA A 136 -3.11 -13.19 -11.59
C ALA A 136 -2.98 -14.05 -12.86
N GLY A 137 -1.92 -14.85 -13.00
CA GLY A 137 -1.66 -15.69 -14.17
C GLY A 137 -0.44 -15.26 -14.99
N GLY A 138 0.35 -14.30 -14.52
CA GLY A 138 1.62 -13.89 -15.14
C GLY A 138 1.48 -12.75 -16.16
N ALA A 139 2.47 -12.65 -17.06
CA ALA A 139 2.46 -11.66 -18.14
C ALA A 139 1.19 -11.85 -19.01
N GLY A 140 0.49 -10.76 -19.36
CA GLY A 140 -0.79 -10.82 -20.06
C GLY A 140 -2.03 -10.80 -19.18
N SER A 141 -1.89 -11.00 -17.86
CA SER A 141 -3.04 -11.10 -16.94
C SER A 141 -3.47 -9.76 -16.33
N LEU A 142 -2.51 -8.84 -16.15
CA LEU A 142 -2.69 -7.48 -15.64
C LEU A 142 -1.96 -6.50 -16.53
N GLY A 143 -2.48 -5.29 -16.63
CA GLY A 143 -1.80 -4.14 -17.23
C GLY A 143 -1.09 -3.26 -16.21
N ALA A 144 -1.41 -3.38 -14.91
CA ALA A 144 -0.69 -2.71 -13.82
C ALA A 144 -0.98 -3.35 -12.45
N VAL A 145 -0.02 -3.23 -11.52
CA VAL A 145 -0.13 -3.58 -10.10
C VAL A 145 0.26 -2.37 -9.25
N GLY A 146 -0.66 -1.92 -8.40
CA GLY A 146 -0.44 -0.83 -7.45
C GLY A 146 -0.21 -1.42 -6.07
N VAL A 147 0.85 -1.02 -5.40
CA VAL A 147 1.24 -1.46 -4.06
C VAL A 147 1.14 -0.29 -3.11
N PHE A 148 0.31 -0.42 -2.08
CA PHE A 148 0.14 0.57 -1.02
C PHE A 148 0.63 -0.03 0.29
N VAL A 149 1.64 0.59 0.89
CA VAL A 149 2.31 0.09 2.09
C VAL A 149 1.99 1.00 3.27
N TYR A 150 1.59 0.35 4.36
CA TYR A 150 1.18 0.96 5.61
C TYR A 150 2.06 0.49 6.75
N ARG A 151 2.11 1.27 7.83
CA ARG A 151 2.69 0.80 9.08
C ARG A 151 1.71 -0.08 9.86
N ASP A 152 0.44 0.34 9.92
CA ASP A 152 -0.63 -0.38 10.60
C ASP A 152 -1.71 -0.85 9.62
N ALA A 153 -2.32 -2.00 9.91
CA ALA A 153 -3.41 -2.56 9.14
C ALA A 153 -4.68 -1.70 9.22
N ALA A 154 -4.90 -1.00 10.35
CA ALA A 154 -6.04 -0.11 10.55
C ALA A 154 -6.05 1.06 9.54
N GLU A 155 -4.89 1.42 8.98
CA GLU A 155 -4.74 2.52 8.03
C GLU A 155 -5.05 2.11 6.59
N ALA A 156 -5.22 0.81 6.30
CA ALA A 156 -5.29 0.30 4.93
C ALA A 156 -6.45 0.89 4.11
N GLY A 157 -7.47 1.48 4.75
CA GLY A 157 -8.57 2.18 4.07
C GLY A 157 -8.23 3.60 3.55
N GLY A 158 -7.12 4.19 3.99
CA GLY A 158 -6.73 5.57 3.67
C GLY A 158 -5.60 5.69 2.64
N ALA A 159 -5.01 6.89 2.59
CA ALA A 159 -3.74 7.11 1.91
C ALA A 159 -2.63 6.28 2.57
N TYR A 160 -1.64 5.85 1.79
CA TYR A 160 -0.51 5.07 2.29
C TYR A 160 0.31 5.89 3.32
N SER A 161 0.87 5.23 4.34
CA SER A 161 1.70 5.86 5.38
C SER A 161 3.19 5.57 5.24
N VAL A 162 3.55 4.57 4.44
CA VAL A 162 4.95 4.16 4.26
C VAL A 162 5.41 4.33 2.82
N ALA A 163 4.71 3.72 1.87
CA ALA A 163 5.08 3.81 0.47
C ALA A 163 3.89 3.55 -0.46
N ARG A 164 3.97 4.09 -1.67
CA ARG A 164 3.17 3.68 -2.81
C ARG A 164 4.10 3.27 -3.93
N ALA A 165 3.74 2.24 -4.68
CA ALA A 165 4.44 1.89 -5.89
C ALA A 165 3.49 1.44 -6.98
N ASP A 166 3.80 1.78 -8.22
CA ASP A 166 3.07 1.37 -9.40
C ASP A 166 4.02 0.53 -10.27
N PHE A 167 3.70 -0.75 -10.44
CA PHE A 167 4.37 -1.66 -11.36
C PHE A 167 3.53 -1.76 -12.64
N ALA A 168 3.96 -1.06 -13.68
CA ALA A 168 3.22 -0.85 -14.91
C ALA A 168 4.17 -0.53 -16.08
N PRO A 169 3.70 -0.52 -17.33
CA PRO A 169 4.46 0.00 -18.46
C PRO A 169 5.03 1.38 -18.15
N HIS A 170 6.35 1.50 -18.29
CA HIS A 170 7.12 2.72 -18.00
C HIS A 170 7.02 3.24 -16.55
N GLY A 171 6.43 2.47 -15.64
CA GLY A 171 6.17 2.88 -14.25
C GLY A 171 4.92 3.73 -14.07
N ASP A 172 4.09 3.88 -15.10
CA ASP A 172 2.89 4.73 -15.04
C ASP A 172 1.62 3.87 -14.95
N TRP A 173 0.92 3.97 -13.83
CA TRP A 173 -0.38 3.33 -13.61
C TRP A 173 -1.43 3.67 -14.68
N ALA A 174 -1.39 4.90 -15.21
CA ALA A 174 -2.31 5.34 -16.25
C ALA A 174 -2.02 4.66 -17.59
N ALA A 175 -0.76 4.29 -17.84
CA ALA A 175 -0.31 3.57 -19.03
C ALA A 175 -0.55 2.05 -18.97
N ALA A 176 -1.36 1.57 -18.01
CA ALA A 176 -1.65 0.15 -17.86
C ALA A 176 -2.14 -0.48 -19.18
N ASN A 177 -1.48 -1.57 -19.57
CA ASN A 177 -1.79 -2.33 -20.78
C ASN A 177 -1.38 -3.78 -20.56
N ASP A 178 -2.35 -4.71 -20.52
CA ASP A 178 -2.09 -6.13 -20.32
C ASP A 178 -1.42 -6.81 -21.52
N GLU A 179 -1.39 -6.17 -22.70
CA GLU A 179 -0.66 -6.65 -23.86
C GLU A 179 0.79 -6.14 -23.94
N ALA A 180 1.17 -5.18 -23.08
CA ALA A 180 2.52 -4.63 -23.09
C ALA A 180 3.56 -5.69 -22.66
N PRO A 181 4.71 -5.80 -23.36
CA PRO A 181 5.74 -6.76 -23.00
C PRO A 181 6.31 -6.41 -21.62
N ILE A 182 6.56 -7.43 -20.80
CA ILE A 182 7.03 -7.24 -19.41
C ILE A 182 8.35 -6.47 -19.32
N THR A 183 9.16 -6.45 -20.39
CA THR A 183 10.40 -5.67 -20.49
C THR A 183 10.18 -4.16 -20.47
N ASP A 184 8.98 -3.69 -20.81
CA ASP A 184 8.63 -2.26 -20.78
C ASP A 184 8.16 -1.82 -19.39
N TRP A 185 7.91 -2.79 -18.50
CA TRP A 185 7.39 -2.51 -17.17
C TRP A 185 8.51 -2.00 -16.26
N LYS A 186 8.15 -1.02 -15.44
CA LYS A 186 9.02 -0.46 -14.41
C LYS A 186 8.24 -0.35 -13.12
N LEU A 187 8.96 -0.34 -12.02
CA LEU A 187 8.42 0.00 -10.71
C LEU A 187 8.73 1.48 -10.45
N ASP A 188 7.70 2.32 -10.47
CA ASP A 188 7.79 3.67 -9.92
C ASP A 188 7.29 3.66 -8.48
N TYR A 189 7.92 4.42 -7.59
CA TYR A 189 7.55 4.41 -6.18
C TYR A 189 7.81 5.73 -5.46
N ASP A 190 6.94 6.02 -4.51
CA ASP A 190 7.00 7.13 -3.57
C ASP A 190 7.12 6.55 -2.16
N ILE A 191 8.13 6.98 -1.39
CA ILE A 191 8.40 6.48 -0.04
C ILE A 191 8.38 7.64 0.93
N VAL A 192 7.60 7.50 2.00
CA VAL A 192 7.49 8.48 3.07
C VAL A 192 8.73 8.41 3.97
N ASP A 193 9.56 9.44 3.93
CA ASP A 193 10.82 9.49 4.69
C ASP A 193 10.63 9.41 6.21
N SER A 194 9.46 9.79 6.74
CA SER A 194 9.17 9.63 8.16
C SER A 194 9.13 8.17 8.61
N TYR A 195 8.99 7.21 7.68
CA TYR A 195 9.06 5.80 8.02
C TYR A 195 10.40 5.42 8.67
N PHE A 196 11.49 6.01 8.18
CA PHE A 196 12.87 5.74 8.61
C PHE A 196 13.31 6.57 9.81
N LYS A 197 12.49 7.50 10.28
CA LYS A 197 12.79 8.27 11.48
C LYS A 197 12.60 7.38 12.70
N PRO A 198 13.48 7.47 13.72
CA PRO A 198 13.26 6.79 14.99
C PRO A 198 11.88 7.17 15.53
N LEU A 199 11.12 6.17 15.92
CA LEU A 199 9.87 6.43 16.62
C LEU A 199 10.18 7.02 18.00
N PRO A 200 9.32 7.90 18.52
CA PRO A 200 9.47 8.37 19.89
C PRO A 200 9.48 7.16 20.82
N ALA A 201 10.52 7.07 21.66
CA ALA A 201 10.59 6.04 22.68
C ALA A 201 9.42 6.22 23.65
N LEU A 202 8.71 5.13 23.94
CA LEU A 202 7.63 5.17 24.91
C LEU A 202 8.21 5.07 26.32
N ILE A 203 7.78 5.97 27.20
CA ILE A 203 8.04 5.85 28.62
C ILE A 203 7.25 4.63 29.14
N GLU A 204 7.95 3.70 29.78
CA GLU A 204 7.37 2.46 30.28
C GLU A 204 6.35 2.72 31.41
N ALA A 205 5.34 1.86 31.51
CA ALA A 205 4.41 1.87 32.64
C ALA A 205 5.17 1.63 33.95
N GLY A 206 4.84 2.42 34.99
CA GLY A 206 5.51 2.44 36.28
C GLY A 206 6.66 3.44 36.37
N ALA A 207 7.14 4.01 35.25
CA ALA A 207 8.20 5.02 35.29
C ALA A 207 7.75 6.28 36.03
N SER A 208 8.67 6.86 36.82
CA SER A 208 8.46 8.17 37.42
C SER A 208 8.78 9.25 36.40
N VAL A 209 7.83 10.15 36.19
CA VAL A 209 7.96 11.28 35.26
C VAL A 209 7.77 12.59 36.00
N ARG A 210 8.27 13.67 35.40
CA ARG A 210 8.09 15.03 35.87
C ARG A 210 7.47 15.86 34.76
N PHE A 211 6.55 16.75 35.12
CA PHE A 211 5.99 17.73 34.19
C PHE A 211 7.02 18.84 33.90
N VAL A 212 7.37 19.06 32.63
CA VAL A 212 8.34 20.11 32.22
C VAL A 212 7.69 21.49 32.10
N GLU A 213 6.37 21.51 32.01
CA GLU A 213 5.50 22.69 31.95
C GLU A 213 4.19 22.41 32.69
N THR A 214 3.29 23.40 32.74
CA THR A 214 1.94 23.16 33.25
C THR A 214 1.12 22.49 32.16
N ALA A 215 0.52 21.35 32.46
CA ALA A 215 -0.25 20.56 31.51
C ALA A 215 -1.59 20.13 32.09
N MET A 216 -2.59 20.03 31.23
CA MET A 216 -3.92 19.54 31.59
C MET A 216 -3.95 18.01 31.52
N LEU A 217 -4.45 17.35 32.56
CA LEU A 217 -4.82 15.94 32.49
C LEU A 217 -6.26 15.84 31.94
N SER A 218 -6.44 15.02 30.91
CA SER A 218 -7.73 14.73 30.29
C SER A 218 -8.25 13.33 30.66
N ASP A 219 -9.56 13.11 30.72
CA ASP A 219 -10.13 11.76 30.80
C ASP A 219 -10.22 11.07 29.42
N ASP A 220 -10.04 11.84 28.34
CA ASP A 220 -10.08 11.42 26.94
C ASP A 220 -8.71 11.64 26.27
N PRO A 221 -8.08 10.61 25.66
CA PRO A 221 -6.83 10.82 24.93
C PRO A 221 -7.01 11.74 23.71
N ASP A 222 -8.17 11.73 23.06
CA ASP A 222 -8.35 12.39 21.76
C ASP A 222 -8.73 13.88 21.91
N SER A 223 -8.99 14.33 23.14
CA SER A 223 -9.52 15.66 23.39
C SER A 223 -8.94 16.28 24.66
N ALA A 224 -8.18 17.36 24.46
CA ALA A 224 -7.69 18.25 25.51
C ALA A 224 -8.61 19.47 25.68
N MET A 225 -9.92 19.28 25.69
CA MET A 225 -10.90 20.33 25.94
C MET A 225 -11.27 20.45 27.43
N ASP A 226 -11.74 21.64 27.85
CA ASP A 226 -12.11 21.93 29.25
C ASP A 226 -13.20 20.98 29.79
N GLU A 227 -14.03 20.40 28.90
CA GLU A 227 -15.08 19.44 29.26
C GLU A 227 -14.52 18.07 29.71
N ASN A 228 -13.34 17.70 29.21
CA ASN A 228 -12.65 16.45 29.54
C ASN A 228 -11.56 16.65 30.61
N ARG A 229 -11.51 17.85 31.20
CA ARG A 229 -10.46 18.22 32.15
C ARG A 229 -10.63 17.52 33.49
N VAL A 230 -9.59 16.79 33.89
CA VAL A 230 -9.48 16.16 35.21
C VAL A 230 -8.83 17.12 36.22
N VAL A 231 -7.59 17.56 35.93
CA VAL A 231 -6.80 18.45 36.79
C VAL A 231 -5.65 19.09 36.01
N ASP A 232 -5.15 20.24 36.47
CA ASP A 232 -3.88 20.78 35.95
C ASP A 232 -2.70 20.28 36.79
N ALA A 233 -1.77 19.63 36.11
CA ALA A 233 -0.45 19.34 36.65
C ALA A 233 0.45 20.55 36.43
N ARG A 234 1.06 21.05 37.51
CA ARG A 234 2.03 22.15 37.46
C ARG A 234 3.41 21.64 37.08
N LYS A 235 4.18 22.49 36.40
CA LYS A 235 5.61 22.28 36.18
C LYS A 235 6.33 21.81 37.45
N GLY A 236 7.12 20.76 37.31
CA GLY A 236 7.92 20.15 38.38
C GLY A 236 7.17 19.12 39.23
N GLN A 237 5.85 18.98 39.09
CA GLN A 237 5.14 17.89 39.77
C GLN A 237 5.58 16.54 39.21
N LYS A 238 5.57 15.53 40.07
CA LYS A 238 5.90 14.15 39.71
C LYS A 238 4.63 13.34 39.52
N ALA A 239 4.67 12.45 38.55
CA ALA A 239 3.63 11.46 38.31
C ALA A 239 4.25 10.09 37.99
N THR A 240 3.40 9.07 37.94
CA THR A 240 3.77 7.73 37.48
C THR A 240 3.04 7.44 36.19
N VAL A 241 3.74 6.97 35.16
CA VAL A 241 3.09 6.51 33.92
C VAL A 241 2.30 5.24 34.23
N VAL A 242 1.03 5.20 33.86
CA VAL A 242 0.15 4.03 34.03
C VAL A 242 0.05 3.25 32.73
N LYS A 243 -0.12 3.93 31.60
CA LYS A 243 -0.10 3.37 30.25
C LYS A 243 0.31 4.44 29.24
N SER A 244 0.75 4.00 28.09
CA SER A 244 1.09 4.86 26.95
C SER A 244 0.18 4.56 25.76
N LEU A 245 -0.06 5.57 24.95
CA LEU A 245 -0.80 5.49 23.70
C LEU A 245 0.06 6.16 22.63
N ARG A 246 0.27 5.45 21.52
CA ARG A 246 0.95 5.98 20.35
C ARG A 246 0.01 5.85 19.18
N GLU A 247 -0.45 6.98 18.69
CA GLU A 247 -1.36 7.04 17.57
C GLU A 247 -0.66 7.57 16.34
N HIS A 248 -0.98 6.97 15.21
CA HIS A 248 -0.49 7.44 13.93
C HIS A 248 -1.39 8.56 13.42
N LEU A 249 -0.79 9.69 13.09
CA LEU A 249 -1.44 10.83 12.46
C LEU A 249 -1.21 10.81 10.94
N SER A 250 -2.11 11.45 10.18
CA SER A 250 -1.94 11.61 8.74
C SER A 250 -0.57 12.20 8.38
N GLY A 251 0.06 11.71 7.31
CA GLY A 251 1.36 12.21 6.86
C GLY A 251 2.57 11.59 7.57
N GLY A 252 2.38 10.45 8.25
CA GLY A 252 3.48 9.71 8.86
C GLY A 252 3.99 10.33 10.16
N LEU A 253 3.15 11.12 10.83
CA LEU A 253 3.41 11.71 12.14
C LEU A 253 2.86 10.80 13.23
N TYR A 254 3.33 10.97 14.46
CA TYR A 254 2.80 10.25 15.63
C TYR A 254 2.37 11.24 16.69
N SER A 255 1.24 10.94 17.32
CA SER A 255 0.87 11.47 18.62
C SER A 255 1.29 10.46 19.68
N VAL A 256 1.97 10.91 20.73
CA VAL A 256 2.27 10.05 21.88
C VAL A 256 1.65 10.69 23.10
N GLN A 257 0.88 9.90 23.81
CA GLN A 257 0.21 10.32 25.02
C GLN A 257 0.46 9.33 26.14
N TYR A 258 0.43 9.84 27.36
CA TYR A 258 0.63 9.05 28.56
C TYR A 258 -0.56 9.23 29.48
N TYR A 259 -1.14 8.11 29.91
CA TYR A 259 -2.05 8.11 31.04
C TYR A 259 -1.20 8.08 32.31
N VAL A 260 -1.28 9.12 33.11
CA VAL A 260 -0.42 9.31 34.28
C VAL A 260 -1.23 9.36 35.56
N ARG A 261 -0.62 8.87 36.66
CA ARG A 261 -1.14 8.99 38.02
C ARG A 261 -0.39 10.08 38.77
N LEU A 262 -1.12 11.09 39.22
CA LEU A 262 -0.61 12.26 39.92
C LEU A 262 -1.17 12.34 41.34
N GLU A 263 -0.31 12.49 42.34
CA GLU A 263 -0.73 12.69 43.73
C GLU A 263 -0.68 14.17 44.12
N MET A 264 -1.82 14.72 44.55
CA MET A 264 -1.96 16.11 44.96
C MET A 264 -2.82 16.22 46.22
N LYS A 265 -2.30 16.88 47.27
CA LYS A 265 -3.05 17.18 48.51
C LYS A 265 -3.78 15.94 49.09
N ARG A 266 -3.11 14.78 49.09
CA ARG A 266 -3.66 13.47 49.53
C ARG A 266 -4.80 12.90 48.68
N LYS A 267 -4.95 13.39 47.45
CA LYS A 267 -5.83 12.80 46.43
C LYS A 267 -4.98 12.32 45.27
N THR A 268 -5.46 11.28 44.60
CA THR A 268 -4.87 10.73 43.39
C THR A 268 -5.74 11.12 42.22
N TYR A 269 -5.11 11.61 41.16
CA TYR A 269 -5.72 11.98 39.89
C TYR A 269 -5.09 11.13 38.80
N GLU A 270 -5.90 10.66 37.85
CA GLU A 270 -5.43 9.91 36.68
C GLU A 270 -6.00 10.54 35.42
N GLY A 271 -5.19 10.67 34.38
CA GLY A 271 -5.59 11.29 33.13
C GLY A 271 -4.51 11.23 32.07
N TRP A 272 -4.90 11.47 30.83
CA TRP A 272 -4.05 11.58 29.65
C TRP A 272 -3.34 12.92 29.60
N VAL A 273 -2.10 12.89 29.13
CA VAL A 273 -1.29 14.08 28.84
C VAL A 273 -0.39 13.80 27.64
N ASP A 274 -0.11 14.84 26.85
CA ASP A 274 0.84 14.79 25.73
C ASP A 274 2.27 14.48 26.18
N ALA A 275 3.00 13.73 25.36
CA ALA A 275 4.39 13.36 25.61
C ALA A 275 5.33 14.56 25.81
N GLY A 276 5.10 15.66 25.09
CA GLY A 276 5.92 16.87 25.17
C GLY A 276 5.89 17.55 26.54
N SER A 277 4.88 17.26 27.36
CA SER A 277 4.75 17.82 28.71
C SER A 277 5.50 17.02 29.79
N LEU A 278 6.14 15.89 29.45
CA LEU A 278 6.79 14.99 30.40
C LEU A 278 8.28 14.78 30.13
N GLU A 279 9.05 14.62 31.20
CA GLU A 279 10.42 14.08 31.17
C GLU A 279 10.53 12.90 32.14
N VAL A 280 11.36 11.90 31.81
CA VAL A 280 11.67 10.79 32.74
C VAL A 280 12.47 11.37 33.91
N ASN A 281 11.97 11.16 35.13
CA ASN A 281 12.68 11.58 36.32
C ASN A 281 13.65 10.46 36.72
N GLU A 282 14.91 10.63 36.34
CA GLU A 282 16.04 9.84 36.89
C GLU A 282 16.06 9.86 38.44
#